data_AF-J0Q3W6-F1
#
_entry.id   AF-J0Q3W6-F1
#
_cell.length_a   1.000
_cell.length_b   1.000
_cell.length_c   1.000
_cell.angle_alpha   90.00
_cell.angle_beta   90.00
_cell.angle_gamma   90.00
#
_symmetry.space_group_name_H-M   'P 1'
#
loop_
_entity.id
_entity.type
_entity.pdbx_description
1 polymer ?
#
loop_
_entity_poly.entity_id
_entity_poly.type
_entity_poly.pdbx_seq_one_letter_code
_entity_poly.pdbx_strand_id
1 'polypeptide(L)'
;MTSLQTSIDVELQVPLLYQDKGGKESLCKKLTFYRPTFKQAKQLAVLIGPQLTELLLPEFGEQKTFTNDVLISKLSQILFTSEATEGITALLADMSHETVELIDRVDVVDIIAVFKAFFAFFTPRQSCLPVNLEQN
;
A
#
# COMPACT_ATOMS: atom_id res chain seq x y z
N MET A 1 7.94 23.40 -7.53
CA MET A 1 7.13 22.40 -8.27
C MET A 1 6.87 21.24 -7.31
N THR A 2 5.61 20.88 -7.07
CA THR A 2 5.23 19.79 -6.17
C THR A 2 5.49 18.45 -6.85
N SER A 3 6.45 17.66 -6.34
CA SER A 3 6.68 16.30 -6.84
C SER A 3 5.72 15.33 -6.15
N LEU A 4 4.85 14.72 -6.93
CA LEU A 4 4.00 13.63 -6.47
C LEU A 4 4.88 12.42 -6.11
N GLN A 5 4.66 11.82 -4.95
CA GLN A 5 5.34 10.58 -4.59
C GLN A 5 4.87 9.45 -5.51
N THR A 6 5.77 8.97 -6.36
CA THR A 6 5.49 7.92 -7.36
C THR A 6 5.75 6.52 -6.83
N SER A 7 6.59 6.38 -5.81
CA SER A 7 6.93 5.11 -5.18
C SER A 7 7.18 5.25 -3.68
N ILE A 8 7.00 4.15 -2.96
CA ILE A 8 7.23 4.02 -1.53
C ILE A 8 7.98 2.73 -1.29
N ASP A 9 9.08 2.84 -0.55
CA ASP A 9 9.93 1.75 -0.18
C ASP A 9 9.57 1.23 1.22
N VAL A 10 9.42 -0.08 1.34
CA VAL A 10 9.16 -0.79 2.61
C VAL A 10 10.31 -1.74 2.85
N GLU A 11 11.14 -1.42 3.84
CA GLU A 11 12.16 -2.34 4.35
C GLU A 11 11.46 -3.45 5.16
N LEU A 12 11.79 -4.70 4.86
CA LEU A 12 11.27 -5.88 5.53
C LEU A 12 12.16 -6.25 6.71
N GLN A 13 11.57 -6.44 7.88
CA GLN A 13 12.25 -6.95 9.06
C GLN A 13 12.55 -8.45 8.91
N VAL A 14 11.66 -9.18 8.24
CA VAL A 14 11.82 -10.60 7.92
C VAL A 14 12.05 -10.73 6.41
N PRO A 15 13.29 -11.02 5.99
CA PRO A 15 13.58 -11.13 4.57
C PRO A 15 12.92 -12.34 3.92
N LEU A 16 12.48 -12.17 2.67
CA LEU A 16 11.82 -13.22 1.90
C LEU A 16 12.82 -13.92 0.99
N LEU A 17 12.79 -15.26 1.00
CA LEU A 17 13.50 -16.06 0.01
C LEU A 17 12.60 -16.25 -1.22
N TYR A 18 13.12 -15.86 -2.39
CA TYR A 18 12.42 -16.01 -3.66
C TYR A 18 13.40 -16.42 -4.77
N GLN A 19 12.87 -17.08 -5.79
CA GLN A 19 13.66 -17.40 -6.98
C GLN A 19 13.60 -16.21 -7.92
N ASP A 20 14.76 -15.68 -8.29
CA ASP A 20 14.84 -14.66 -9.33
C ASP A 20 14.48 -15.25 -10.70
N LYS A 21 14.39 -14.40 -11.73
CA LYS A 21 14.10 -14.81 -13.11
C LYS A 21 15.15 -15.77 -13.70
N GLY A 22 16.31 -15.93 -13.06
CA GLY A 22 17.36 -16.89 -13.41
C GLY A 22 17.30 -18.19 -12.61
N GLY A 23 16.27 -18.40 -11.78
CA GLY A 23 16.12 -19.58 -10.93
C GLY A 23 17.05 -19.59 -9.72
N LYS A 24 17.74 -18.48 -9.43
CA LYS A 24 18.65 -18.37 -8.29
C LYS A 24 17.88 -17.87 -7.07
N GLU A 25 18.09 -18.52 -5.93
CA GLU A 25 17.57 -18.06 -4.66
C GLU A 25 18.20 -16.70 -4.30
N SER A 26 17.34 -15.71 -4.17
CA SER A 26 17.65 -14.35 -3.78
C SER A 26 16.81 -13.96 -2.57
N LEU A 27 17.32 -13.00 -1.82
CA LEU A 27 16.74 -12.58 -0.55
C LEU A 27 16.20 -11.16 -0.71
N CYS A 28 14.87 -11.04 -0.70
CA CYS A 28 14.16 -9.78 -0.77
C CYS A 28 14.12 -9.17 0.63
N LYS A 29 14.81 -8.03 0.81
CA LYS A 29 14.80 -7.25 2.06
C LYS A 29 13.88 -6.04 1.97
N LYS A 30 13.33 -5.75 0.79
CA LYS A 30 12.67 -4.49 0.52
C LYS A 30 11.64 -4.67 -0.58
N LEU A 31 10.43 -4.16 -0.34
CA LEU A 31 9.38 -4.04 -1.34
C LEU A 31 9.26 -2.58 -1.78
N THR A 32 9.17 -2.35 -3.09
CA THR A 32 8.90 -1.02 -3.66
C THR A 32 7.48 -1.00 -4.19
N PHE A 33 6.61 -0.20 -3.60
CA PHE A 33 5.25 -0.01 -4.08
C PHE A 33 5.19 1.22 -4.96
N TYR A 34 4.48 1.12 -6.08
CA TYR A 34 4.23 2.23 -7.00
C TYR A 34 2.83 2.79 -6.80
N ARG A 35 2.68 4.06 -7.17
CA ARG A 35 1.41 4.76 -7.06
C ARG A 35 0.30 4.01 -7.81
N PRO A 36 -0.87 3.77 -7.18
CA PRO A 36 -1.93 3.01 -7.80
C PRO A 36 -2.47 3.70 -9.06
N THR A 37 -2.60 2.94 -10.14
CA THR A 37 -3.26 3.34 -11.38
C THR A 37 -4.79 3.30 -11.23
N PHE A 38 -5.52 3.84 -12.20
CA PHE A 38 -6.98 3.75 -12.21
C PHE A 38 -7.50 2.30 -12.22
N LYS A 39 -6.78 1.36 -12.84
CA LYS A 39 -7.10 -0.07 -12.78
C LYS A 39 -7.08 -0.58 -11.34
N GLN A 40 -6.00 -0.29 -10.62
CA GLN A 40 -5.77 -0.71 -9.24
C GLN A 40 -6.74 -0.02 -8.27
N ALA A 41 -7.06 1.27 -8.50
CA ALA A 41 -8.08 1.98 -7.75
C ALA A 41 -9.48 1.36 -7.91
N LYS A 42 -9.85 0.90 -9.11
CA LYS A 42 -11.11 0.17 -9.33
C LYS A 42 -11.12 -1.17 -8.60
N GLN A 43 -10.03 -1.94 -8.65
CA GLN A 43 -9.92 -3.21 -7.94
C GLN A 43 -10.08 -3.00 -6.43
N LEU A 44 -9.43 -1.97 -5.89
CA LEU A 44 -9.58 -1.59 -4.49
C LEU A 44 -11.02 -1.23 -4.12
N ALA A 45 -11.70 -0.44 -4.97
CA ALA A 45 -13.09 -0.05 -4.74
C ALA A 45 -14.06 -1.23 -4.75
N VAL A 46 -13.76 -2.28 -5.53
CA VAL A 46 -14.53 -3.54 -5.50
C VAL A 46 -14.27 -4.30 -4.19
N LEU A 47 -13.01 -4.35 -3.73
CA LEU A 47 -12.62 -5.12 -2.55
C LEU A 47 -13.06 -4.49 -1.23
N ILE A 48 -12.99 -3.17 -1.12
CA ILE A 48 -13.44 -2.43 0.07
C ILE A 48 -14.95 -2.13 -0.03
N GLY A 49 -15.50 -2.15 -1.24
CA GLY A 49 -16.92 -1.88 -1.49
C GLY A 49 -17.32 -0.45 -1.09
N PRO A 50 -18.60 -0.23 -0.75
CA PRO A 50 -19.08 1.10 -0.34
C PRO A 50 -18.43 1.62 0.95
N GLN A 51 -17.69 0.81 1.70
CA GLN A 51 -16.97 1.26 2.89
C GLN A 51 -15.80 2.19 2.53
N LEU A 52 -15.32 2.14 1.28
CA LEU A 52 -14.30 3.07 0.77
C LEU A 52 -14.85 4.49 0.71
N THR A 53 -16.15 4.66 0.41
CA THR A 53 -16.74 6.00 0.36
C THR A 53 -16.81 6.61 1.76
N GLU A 54 -17.06 5.84 2.82
CA GLU A 54 -16.99 6.35 4.21
C GLU A 54 -15.58 6.81 4.62
N LEU A 55 -14.55 6.17 4.06
CA LEU A 55 -13.14 6.49 4.30
C LEU A 55 -12.64 7.67 3.46
N LEU A 56 -13.18 7.87 2.26
CA LEU A 56 -12.88 9.00 1.37
C LEU A 56 -13.80 10.21 1.61
N LEU A 57 -14.95 10.00 2.27
CA LEU A 57 -15.92 11.05 2.63
C LEU A 57 -15.35 12.23 3.41
N PRO A 58 -14.29 12.11 4.25
CA PRO A 58 -13.66 13.26 4.89
C PRO A 58 -13.15 14.31 3.89
N GLU A 59 -12.93 13.95 2.62
CA GLU A 59 -12.59 14.89 1.54
C GLU A 59 -13.82 15.52 0.85
N PHE A 60 -15.02 14.95 1.03
CA PHE A 60 -16.27 15.36 0.36
C PHE A 60 -17.33 15.98 1.29
N GLY A 61 -17.21 15.87 2.61
CA GLY A 61 -18.18 16.42 3.57
C GLY A 61 -17.58 16.61 4.98
N GLU A 62 -18.18 17.53 5.75
CA GLU A 62 -17.64 18.09 6.99
C GLU A 62 -16.99 17.08 7.98
N GLN A 63 -15.67 17.23 8.11
CA GLN A 63 -14.78 16.98 9.26
C GLN A 63 -15.17 15.88 10.27
N LYS A 64 -14.76 14.65 9.98
CA LYS A 64 -14.04 13.82 10.97
C LYS A 64 -12.67 13.49 10.41
N THR A 65 -11.65 14.23 10.84
CA THR A 65 -10.25 13.93 10.60
C THR A 65 -9.91 12.65 11.37
N PHE A 66 -10.03 11.49 10.71
CA PHE A 66 -9.48 10.27 11.26
C PHE A 66 -7.95 10.41 11.25
N THR A 67 -7.30 10.08 12.38
CA THR A 67 -5.85 9.93 12.37
C THR A 67 -5.48 8.77 11.45
N ASN A 68 -4.32 8.86 10.77
CA ASN A 68 -3.86 7.82 9.85
C ASN A 68 -3.91 6.43 10.49
N ASP A 69 -3.56 6.30 11.77
CA ASP A 69 -3.59 5.02 12.49
C ASP A 69 -5.00 4.44 12.65
N VAL A 70 -6.03 5.28 12.82
CA VAL A 70 -7.42 4.83 12.90
C VAL A 70 -7.95 4.39 11.54
N LEU A 71 -7.56 5.10 10.47
CA LEU A 71 -7.86 4.69 9.09
C LEU A 71 -7.21 3.35 8.78
N ILE A 72 -5.91 3.23 9.05
CA ILE A 72 -5.14 1.99 8.85
C ILE A 72 -5.78 0.84 9.65
N SER A 73 -6.12 1.05 10.92
CA SER A 73 -6.73 -0.01 11.75
C SER A 73 -8.09 -0.48 11.23
N LYS A 74 -8.99 0.45 10.86
CA LYS A 74 -10.30 0.11 10.30
C LYS A 74 -10.17 -0.61 8.97
N LEU A 75 -9.27 -0.13 8.13
CA LEU A 75 -8.98 -0.75 6.84
C LEU A 75 -8.39 -2.14 7.02
N SER A 76 -7.39 -2.32 7.88
CA SER A 76 -6.84 -3.65 8.19
C SER A 76 -7.94 -4.63 8.61
N GLN A 77 -8.91 -4.22 9.43
CA GLN A 77 -10.03 -5.10 9.79
C GLN A 77 -10.89 -5.54 8.59
N ILE A 78 -11.09 -4.67 7.61
CA ILE A 78 -11.84 -4.97 6.37
C ILE A 78 -10.99 -5.85 5.44
N LEU A 79 -9.71 -5.50 5.31
CA LEU A 79 -8.74 -6.17 4.45
C LEU A 79 -8.37 -7.58 4.93
N PHE A 80 -8.49 -7.86 6.23
CA PHE A 80 -8.28 -9.20 6.82
C PHE A 80 -9.55 -10.06 6.89
N THR A 81 -10.53 -9.83 6.01
CA THR A 81 -11.60 -10.78 5.77
C THR A 81 -11.14 -11.81 4.73
N SER A 82 -11.54 -13.09 4.87
CA SER A 82 -11.07 -14.17 3.99
C SER A 82 -11.35 -13.94 2.50
N GLU A 83 -12.37 -13.14 2.18
CA GLU A 83 -12.75 -12.82 0.80
C GLU A 83 -11.94 -11.64 0.23
N ALA A 84 -11.55 -10.67 1.06
CA ALA A 84 -10.79 -9.50 0.62
C ALA A 84 -9.28 -9.80 0.51
N THR A 85 -8.75 -10.70 1.35
CA THR A 85 -7.32 -10.98 1.45
C THR A 85 -6.69 -11.38 0.11
N GLU A 86 -7.33 -12.28 -0.65
CA GLU A 86 -6.78 -12.72 -1.96
C GLU A 86 -6.71 -11.55 -2.97
N GLY A 87 -7.78 -10.75 -3.03
CA GLY A 87 -7.81 -9.60 -3.94
C GLY A 87 -6.82 -8.51 -3.55
N ILE A 88 -6.57 -8.34 -2.26
CA ILE A 88 -5.59 -7.39 -1.72
C ILE A 88 -4.17 -7.86 -1.98
N THR A 89 -3.86 -9.15 -1.78
CA THR A 89 -2.56 -9.71 -2.15
C THR A 89 -2.30 -9.48 -3.64
N ALA A 90 -3.28 -9.75 -4.51
CA ALA A 90 -3.15 -9.52 -5.95
C ALA A 90 -2.94 -8.03 -6.30
N LEU A 91 -3.62 -7.13 -5.59
CA LEU A 91 -3.45 -5.69 -5.76
C LEU A 91 -2.06 -5.23 -5.33
N LEU A 92 -1.58 -5.68 -4.17
CA LEU A 92 -0.25 -5.36 -3.65
C LEU A 92 0.85 -5.87 -4.57
N ALA A 93 0.71 -7.08 -5.09
CA ALA A 93 1.63 -7.67 -6.07
C ALA A 93 1.69 -6.84 -7.37
N ASP A 94 0.54 -6.43 -7.91
CA ASP A 94 0.47 -5.58 -9.11
C ASP A 94 1.11 -4.20 -8.85
N MET A 95 0.92 -3.64 -7.65
CA MET A 95 1.50 -2.37 -7.23
C MET A 95 3.00 -2.44 -6.94
N SER A 96 3.54 -3.59 -6.55
CA SER A 96 4.98 -3.75 -6.30
C SER A 96 5.75 -4.37 -7.47
N HIS A 97 5.04 -4.77 -8.53
CA HIS A 97 5.59 -5.57 -9.63
C HIS A 97 6.20 -6.91 -9.18
N GLU A 98 5.69 -7.45 -8.07
CA GLU A 98 6.08 -8.75 -7.54
C GLU A 98 4.99 -9.79 -7.83
N THR A 99 5.27 -11.05 -7.48
CA THR A 99 4.28 -12.13 -7.62
C THR A 99 3.38 -12.21 -6.39
N VAL A 100 2.17 -12.74 -6.58
CA VAL A 100 1.21 -12.99 -5.49
C VAL A 100 1.83 -13.89 -4.43
N GLU A 101 2.55 -14.93 -4.87
CA GLU A 101 3.21 -15.89 -3.98
C GLU A 101 4.31 -15.25 -3.12
N LEU A 102 4.95 -14.18 -3.61
CA LEU A 102 5.94 -13.44 -2.83
C LEU A 102 5.25 -12.58 -1.76
N ILE A 103 4.15 -11.91 -2.13
CA ILE A 103 3.37 -11.11 -1.19
C ILE A 103 2.71 -11.98 -0.11
N ASP A 104 2.20 -13.16 -0.45
CA ASP A 104 1.62 -14.11 0.53
C ASP A 104 2.64 -14.64 1.55
N ARG A 105 3.94 -14.53 1.26
CA ARG A 105 5.02 -14.93 2.17
C ARG A 105 5.46 -13.80 3.10
N VAL A 106 4.96 -12.58 2.91
CA VAL A 106 5.29 -11.43 3.77
C VAL A 106 4.90 -11.77 5.21
N ASP A 107 5.86 -11.59 6.12
CA ASP A 107 5.63 -11.86 7.54
C ASP A 107 4.57 -10.91 8.12
N VAL A 108 3.80 -11.40 9.09
CA VAL A 108 2.77 -10.61 9.79
C VAL A 108 3.34 -9.37 10.47
N VAL A 109 4.61 -9.36 10.84
CA VAL A 109 5.28 -8.18 11.40
C VAL A 109 5.46 -7.08 10.35
N ASP A 110 5.70 -7.46 9.09
CA ASP A 110 5.95 -6.54 7.97
C ASP A 110 4.67 -6.15 7.22
N ILE A 111 3.60 -6.94 7.31
CA ILE A 111 2.33 -6.65 6.62
C ILE A 111 1.73 -5.30 7.04
N ILE A 112 1.94 -4.90 8.30
CA ILE A 112 1.49 -3.59 8.80
C ILE A 112 2.23 -2.46 8.09
N ALA A 113 3.53 -2.61 7.86
CA ALA A 113 4.34 -1.62 7.14
C ALA A 113 3.96 -1.57 5.65
N VAL A 114 3.67 -2.72 5.04
CA VAL A 114 3.13 -2.81 3.69
C VAL A 114 1.80 -2.07 3.56
N PHE A 115 0.85 -2.28 4.48
CA PHE A 115 -0.41 -1.55 4.46
C PHE A 115 -0.24 -0.05 4.69
N LYS A 116 0.66 0.36 5.58
CA LYS A 116 1.00 1.77 5.76
C LYS A 116 1.47 2.42 4.46
N ALA A 117 2.37 1.76 3.73
CA ALA A 117 2.85 2.24 2.44
C ALA A 117 1.72 2.30 1.39
N PHE A 118 0.88 1.27 1.33
CA PHE A 118 -0.28 1.25 0.45
C PHE A 118 -1.23 2.43 0.70
N PHE A 119 -1.61 2.70 1.95
CA PHE A 119 -2.54 3.78 2.29
C PHE A 119 -1.95 5.17 2.14
N ALA A 120 -0.63 5.28 2.23
CA ALA A 120 0.06 6.55 2.11
C ALA A 120 -0.23 7.23 0.76
N PHE A 121 -0.41 6.46 -0.33
CA PHE A 121 -0.80 6.97 -1.65
C PHE A 121 -2.19 7.63 -1.71
N PHE A 122 -3.07 7.34 -0.75
CA PHE A 122 -4.44 7.86 -0.68
C PHE A 122 -4.60 8.99 0.32
N THR A 123 -3.58 9.26 1.15
CA THR A 123 -3.65 10.37 2.11
C THR A 123 -3.24 11.71 1.46
N PRO A 124 -3.94 12.81 1.78
CA PRO A 124 -3.71 14.12 1.14
C PRO A 124 -2.31 14.72 1.38
N ARG A 125 -1.50 14.16 2.29
CA ARG A 125 -0.16 14.68 2.65
C ARG A 125 1.01 14.09 1.87
N GLN A 126 0.85 13.01 1.10
CA GLN A 126 1.96 12.41 0.34
C GLN A 126 1.85 12.59 -1.19
N SER A 127 0.77 13.19 -1.67
CA SER A 127 0.77 13.85 -2.98
C SER A 127 1.64 15.11 -3.01
N CYS A 128 2.10 15.59 -1.85
CA CYS A 128 2.98 16.74 -1.69
C CYS A 128 4.17 16.39 -0.79
N LEU A 129 5.29 15.93 -1.36
CA LEU A 129 6.57 16.15 -0.68
C LEU A 129 6.89 17.65 -0.77
N PRO A 130 7.15 18.35 0.35
CA PRO A 130 7.83 19.63 0.27
C PRO A 130 9.20 19.34 -0.34
N VAL A 131 9.45 19.88 -1.53
CA VAL A 131 10.79 19.93 -2.09
C VAL A 131 11.61 20.77 -1.11
N ASN A 132 12.35 20.12 -0.22
CA ASN A 132 13.49 20.77 0.44
C ASN A 132 14.50 21.04 -0.66
N LEU A 133 14.42 22.25 -1.22
CA LEU A 133 15.53 22.89 -1.92
C LEU A 133 16.61 23.20 -0.88
N GLU A 134 17.29 22.18 -0.37
CA GLU A 134 18.65 22.36 0.11
C GLU A 134 19.56 22.25 -1.11
N GLN A 135 19.80 23.38 -1.78
CA GLN A 135 20.94 23.53 -2.68
C GLN A 135 21.52 24.94 -2.53
N ASN A 136 22.67 24.97 -1.83
CA ASN A 136 23.90 25.75 -2.06
C ASN A 136 23.79 27.19 -2.55
#